data_AF-A0A920IYR3-F1
#
_entry.id   AF-A0A920IYR3-F1
#
_cell.length_a   1.000
_cell.length_b   1.000
_cell.length_c   1.000
_cell.angle_alpha   90.00
_cell.angle_beta   90.00
_cell.angle_gamma   90.00
#
_symmetry.space_group_name_H-M   'P 1'
#
loop_
_entity.id
_entity.type
_entity.pdbx_description
1 polymer ?
#
loop_
_entity_poly.entity_id
_entity_poly.type
_entity_poly.pdbx_seq_one_letter_code
_entity_poly.pdbx_strand_id
1 'polypeptide(L)'
;MKNNIEKIKFRNAISSDSKQLSDVESEIFFKDKVNTNFDVEIEKENKKIFVCTYENTLPVKKNFLKEIFSRRNEKKFTQEEVIIGYVKVWKIMEDMHIEQIGVLENFQKKVLEKNY
;
A
#
# COMPACT_ATOMS: atom_id res chain seq x y z
N MET A 1 12.04 -19.39 -5.16
CA MET A 1 12.20 -17.92 -5.28
C MET A 1 12.61 -17.40 -3.91
N LYS A 2 13.70 -16.63 -3.80
CA LYS A 2 14.18 -16.10 -2.51
C LYS A 2 13.07 -15.26 -1.84
N ASN A 3 12.89 -15.42 -0.53
CA ASN A 3 11.86 -14.74 0.26
C ASN A 3 12.11 -13.23 0.28
N ASN A 4 11.35 -12.47 -0.52
CA ASN A 4 11.45 -11.01 -0.65
C ASN A 4 10.81 -10.25 0.55
N ILE A 5 11.00 -10.73 1.78
CA ILE A 5 10.44 -10.13 3.01
C ILE A 5 11.06 -8.74 3.29
N GLU A 6 12.29 -8.51 2.82
CA GLU A 6 13.01 -7.23 2.94
C GLU A 6 12.29 -6.07 2.24
N LYS A 7 11.42 -6.36 1.27
CA LYS A 7 10.69 -5.34 0.50
C LYS A 7 9.40 -4.85 1.14
N ILE A 8 9.00 -5.45 2.27
CA ILE A 8 7.79 -5.04 3.00
C ILE A 8 8.13 -3.87 3.93
N LYS A 9 7.33 -2.81 3.96
CA LYS A 9 7.50 -1.68 4.89
C LYS A 9 6.20 -1.37 5.62
N PHE A 10 6.33 -0.75 6.79
CA PHE A 10 5.20 -0.25 7.56
C PHE A 10 5.38 1.25 7.79
N ARG A 11 4.34 2.04 7.56
CA ARG A 11 4.37 3.50 7.76
C ARG A 11 2.97 4.04 8.02
N ASN A 12 2.88 5.30 8.45
CA ASN A 12 1.61 6.01 8.45
C ASN A 12 1.13 6.21 7.01
N ALA A 13 -0.17 6.15 6.80
CA ALA A 13 -0.79 6.62 5.57
C ALA A 13 -0.57 8.13 5.41
N ILE A 14 -0.46 8.57 4.16
CA ILE A 14 -0.44 9.98 3.76
C ILE A 14 -1.57 10.24 2.76
N SER A 15 -1.98 11.49 2.55
CA SER A 15 -3.13 11.81 1.70
C SER A 15 -3.02 11.30 0.27
N SER A 16 -1.80 11.13 -0.27
CA SER A 16 -1.62 10.55 -1.61
C SER A 16 -1.92 9.05 -1.69
N ASP A 17 -2.04 8.37 -0.55
CA ASP A 17 -2.38 6.95 -0.48
C ASP A 17 -3.88 6.68 -0.64
N SER A 18 -4.76 7.68 -0.46
CA SER A 18 -6.21 7.50 -0.33
C SER A 18 -6.82 6.64 -1.43
N LYS A 19 -6.44 6.90 -2.68
CA LYS A 19 -6.96 6.14 -3.83
C LYS A 19 -6.55 4.68 -3.77
N GLN A 20 -5.28 4.40 -3.49
CA GLN A 20 -4.78 3.03 -3.41
C GLN A 20 -5.36 2.30 -2.19
N LEU A 21 -5.63 3.01 -1.09
CA LEU A 21 -6.35 2.47 0.05
C LEU A 21 -7.79 2.08 -0.30
N SER A 22 -8.54 2.88 -1.06
CA SER A 22 -9.87 2.52 -1.54
C SER A 22 -9.84 1.27 -2.42
N ASP A 23 -8.87 1.18 -3.33
CA ASP A 23 -8.69 0.02 -4.20
C ASP A 23 -8.41 -1.25 -3.38
N VAL A 24 -7.48 -1.16 -2.41
CA VAL A 24 -7.10 -2.27 -1.53
C VAL A 24 -8.24 -2.67 -0.58
N GLU A 25 -8.98 -1.70 -0.01
CA GLU A 25 -10.16 -1.98 0.82
C GLU A 25 -11.22 -2.76 0.04
N SER A 26 -11.50 -2.34 -1.19
CA SER A 26 -12.48 -2.98 -2.06
C SER A 26 -12.08 -4.42 -2.41
N GLU A 27 -10.79 -4.69 -2.56
CA GLU A 27 -10.27 -6.03 -2.82
C GLU A 27 -10.34 -6.92 -1.57
N ILE A 28 -9.91 -6.43 -0.41
CA ILE A 28 -9.89 -7.19 0.85
C ILE A 28 -11.31 -7.48 1.33
N PHE A 29 -12.18 -6.47 1.31
CA PHE A 29 -13.52 -6.52 1.88
C PHE A 29 -14.62 -6.52 0.80
N PHE A 30 -14.35 -7.18 -0.33
CA PHE A 30 -15.25 -7.16 -1.50
C PHE A 30 -16.69 -7.60 -1.19
N LYS A 31 -16.88 -8.48 -0.20
CA LYS A 31 -18.20 -8.97 0.23
C LYS A 31 -18.96 -7.96 1.08
N ASP A 32 -18.23 -7.17 1.86
CA ASP A 32 -18.81 -6.26 2.86
C ASP A 32 -19.22 -4.93 2.23
N LYS A 33 -18.81 -4.67 0.98
CA LYS A 33 -19.12 -3.44 0.21
C LYS A 33 -18.78 -2.16 0.99
N VAL A 34 -17.66 -2.20 1.72
CA VAL A 34 -17.13 -1.05 2.44
C VAL A 34 -16.73 0.03 1.43
N ASN A 35 -16.93 1.30 1.78
CA ASN A 35 -16.60 2.43 0.93
C ASN A 35 -16.08 3.58 1.80
N THR A 36 -14.92 3.37 2.41
CA THR A 36 -14.28 4.36 3.27
C THR A 36 -13.78 5.54 2.43
N ASN A 37 -14.13 6.76 2.85
CA ASN A 37 -13.55 7.97 2.27
C ASN A 37 -12.18 8.25 2.92
N PHE A 38 -11.13 7.65 2.36
CA PHE A 38 -9.78 7.74 2.92
C PHE A 38 -9.19 9.16 2.88
N ASP A 39 -9.60 10.01 1.94
CA ASP A 39 -9.17 11.42 1.91
C ASP A 39 -9.55 12.14 3.22
N VAL A 40 -10.73 11.82 3.76
CA VAL A 40 -11.22 12.41 5.02
C VAL A 40 -10.70 11.64 6.23
N GLU A 41 -10.66 10.30 6.19
CA GLU A 41 -10.24 9.51 7.36
C GLU A 41 -8.78 9.73 7.75
N ILE A 42 -7.88 9.96 6.79
CA ILE A 42 -6.46 10.20 7.05
C ILE A 42 -6.23 11.51 7.81
N GLU A 43 -7.09 12.51 7.61
CA GLU A 43 -6.97 13.84 8.22
C GLU A 43 -7.54 13.92 9.64
N LYS A 44 -8.34 12.94 10.07
CA LYS A 44 -8.97 12.96 11.40
C LYS A 44 -7.93 12.77 12.50
N GLU A 45 -7.83 13.73 13.41
CA GLU A 45 -6.88 13.69 14.53
C GLU A 45 -7.07 12.49 15.45
N ASN A 46 -8.30 12.01 15.62
CA ASN A 46 -8.62 10.85 16.44
C ASN A 46 -8.49 9.53 15.69
N LYS A 47 -8.17 9.54 14.39
CA LYS A 47 -7.93 8.34 13.59
C LYS A 47 -6.46 8.22 13.27
N LYS A 48 -6.02 6.98 13.07
CA LYS A 48 -4.71 6.71 12.51
C LYS A 48 -4.78 5.52 11.59
N ILE A 49 -4.24 5.69 10.39
CA ILE A 49 -4.15 4.62 9.40
C ILE A 49 -2.68 4.27 9.21
N PHE A 50 -2.35 3.02 9.44
CA PHE A 50 -1.03 2.48 9.16
C PHE A 50 -1.12 1.55 7.95
N VAL A 51 -0.17 1.67 7.05
CA VAL A 51 -0.12 0.88 5.82
C VAL A 51 1.05 -0.09 5.86
N CYS A 52 0.80 -1.27 5.29
CA CYS A 52 1.80 -2.25 4.92
C CYS A 52 2.02 -2.13 3.42
N THR A 53 3.26 -1.87 3.00
CA THR A 53 3.61 -1.66 1.60
C THR A 53 4.65 -2.66 1.13
N TYR A 54 4.71 -2.87 -0.18
CA TYR A 54 5.70 -3.73 -0.85
C TYR A 54 6.37 -2.95 -1.97
N GLU A 55 7.70 -2.94 -1.99
CA GLU A 55 8.46 -2.38 -3.11
C GLU A 55 8.42 -3.32 -4.31
N ASN A 56 7.70 -2.90 -5.35
CA ASN A 56 7.70 -3.58 -6.63
C ASN A 56 8.75 -2.95 -7.56
N THR A 57 9.40 -3.79 -8.37
CA THR A 57 10.39 -3.33 -9.36
C THR A 57 9.80 -3.47 -10.74
N LEU A 58 9.40 -2.37 -11.36
CA LEU A 58 8.76 -2.36 -12.66
C LEU A 58 9.72 -1.88 -13.75
N PRO A 59 9.64 -2.42 -14.98
CA PRO A 59 10.33 -1.83 -16.12
C PRO A 59 9.70 -0.47 -16.45
N VAL A 60 10.52 0.55 -16.69
CA VAL A 60 10.03 1.88 -17.08
C VAL A 60 9.19 1.77 -18.35
N LYS A 61 7.95 2.27 -18.31
CA LYS A 61 7.11 2.40 -19.50
C LYS A 61 7.83 3.27 -20.53
N LYS A 62 8.10 2.70 -21.71
CA LYS A 62 8.68 3.44 -22.83
C LYS A 62 7.67 4.49 -23.29
N ASN A 63 8.01 5.76 -23.17
CA ASN A 63 7.28 6.83 -23.85
C ASN A 63 7.59 6.73 -25.35
N PHE A 64 6.64 6.23 -26.13
CA PHE A 64 6.75 6.09 -27.60
C PHE A 64 7.06 7.41 -28.33
N LEU A 65 6.83 8.57 -27.70
CA LEU A 65 7.05 9.89 -28.30
C LEU A 65 8.49 10.43 -28.20
N LYS A 66 9.40 9.76 -27.48
CA LYS A 66 10.79 10.24 -27.30
C LYS A 66 11.85 9.47 -28.09
N GLU A 67 11.45 8.59 -29.02
CA GLU A 67 12.35 7.60 -29.63
C GLU A 67 13.30 8.15 -30.73
N ILE A 68 13.35 9.47 -30.97
CA ILE A 68 14.19 10.03 -32.05
C ILE A 68 15.63 10.38 -31.58
N PHE A 69 15.89 10.53 -30.27
CA PHE A 69 17.24 10.92 -29.81
C PHE A 69 17.65 10.24 -28.50
N SER A 70 18.14 8.99 -28.56
CA SER A 70 19.28 8.56 -27.72
C SER A 70 19.72 7.13 -28.01
N ARG A 71 21.02 7.00 -28.32
CA ARG A 71 21.79 5.76 -28.26
C ARG A 71 21.99 5.34 -26.79
N ARG A 72 22.08 4.02 -26.55
CA ARG A 72 22.25 3.25 -25.27
C ARG A 72 20.95 2.86 -24.56
N ASN A 73 20.51 1.63 -24.85
CA ASN A 73 19.46 0.92 -24.13
C ASN A 73 19.98 0.39 -22.78
N GLU A 74 20.05 1.24 -21.77
CA GLU A 74 20.03 0.75 -20.38
C GLU A 74 18.57 0.44 -20.03
N LYS A 75 18.29 -0.80 -19.60
CA LYS A 75 16.97 -1.17 -19.04
C LYS A 75 16.77 -0.36 -17.76
N LYS A 76 16.05 0.76 -17.85
CA LYS A 76 15.67 1.56 -16.68
C LYS A 76 14.53 0.84 -15.96
N PHE A 77 14.69 0.60 -14.67
CA PHE A 77 13.67 0.06 -13.78
C PHE A 77 13.25 1.14 -12.78
N THR A 78 11.97 1.22 -12.45
CA THR A 78 11.45 2.04 -11.35
C THR A 78 11.06 1.16 -10.18
N GLN A 79 11.39 1.61 -8.97
CA GLN A 79 10.85 1.03 -7.74
C GLN A 79 9.57 1.79 -7.41
N GLU A 80 8.46 1.07 -7.37
CA GLU A 80 7.16 1.61 -6.97
C GLU A 80 6.73 0.95 -5.68
N GLU A 81 6.38 1.76 -4.69
CA GLU A 81 5.83 1.30 -3.42
C GLU A 81 4.32 1.10 -3.59
N VAL A 82 3.83 -0.10 -3.28
CA VAL A 82 2.42 -0.47 -3.43
C VAL A 82 1.88 -0.89 -2.07
N ILE A 83 0.74 -0.34 -1.66
CA ILE A 83 0.03 -0.78 -0.46
C ILE A 83 -0.55 -2.18 -0.68
N ILE A 84 -0.26 -3.07 0.26
CA ILE A 84 -0.70 -4.48 0.26
C ILE A 84 -1.58 -4.81 1.48
N GLY A 85 -1.78 -3.85 2.37
CA GLY A 85 -2.65 -3.98 3.53
C GLY A 85 -2.61 -2.73 4.41
N TYR A 86 -3.53 -2.63 5.35
CA TYR A 86 -3.60 -1.51 6.29
C TYR A 86 -4.32 -1.89 7.58
N VAL A 87 -4.16 -1.04 8.59
CA VAL A 87 -4.98 -1.02 9.80
C VAL A 87 -5.48 0.41 10.06
N LYS A 88 -6.78 0.53 10.31
CA LYS A 88 -7.46 1.75 10.74
C LYS A 88 -7.71 1.67 12.23
N VAL A 89 -7.17 2.63 12.97
CA VAL A 89 -7.26 2.72 14.42
C VAL A 89 -8.02 3.98 14.79
N TRP A 90 -8.92 3.86 15.76
CA TRP A 90 -9.62 4.98 16.37
C TRP A 90 -9.14 5.17 17.81
N LYS A 91 -8.67 6.37 18.12
CA LYS A 91 -8.28 6.78 19.46
C LYS A 91 -9.47 7.42 20.15
N ILE A 92 -9.89 6.84 21.27
CA ILE A 92 -10.95 7.37 22.13
C ILE A 92 -10.33 7.60 23.51
N MET A 93 -10.20 8.86 23.91
CA MET A 93 -9.48 9.25 25.12
C MET A 93 -8.04 8.67 25.12
N GLU A 94 -7.74 7.75 26.04
CA GLU A 94 -6.45 7.07 26.17
C GLU A 94 -6.44 5.68 25.48
N ASP A 95 -7.59 5.19 25.03
CA ASP A 95 -7.74 3.87 24.42
C ASP A 95 -7.58 3.90 22.90
N MET A 96 -7.09 2.79 22.35
CA MET A 96 -6.97 2.56 20.90
C MET A 96 -7.81 1.37 20.49
N HIS A 97 -8.70 1.58 19.51
CA HIS A 97 -9.56 0.57 18.95
C HIS A 97 -9.19 0.30 17.49
N ILE A 98 -9.03 -0.98 17.14
CA ILE A 98 -8.88 -1.38 15.74
C ILE A 98 -10.28 -1.37 15.12
N GLU A 99 -10.51 -0.49 14.16
CA GLU A 99 -11.77 -0.43 13.42
C GLU A 99 -11.80 -1.42 12.26
N GLN A 100 -10.66 -1.56 11.60
CA GLN A 100 -10.52 -2.37 10.39
C GLN A 100 -9.06 -2.75 10.21
N ILE A 101 -8.81 -4.01 9.87
CA ILE A 101 -7.48 -4.51 9.55
C ILE A 101 -7.58 -5.50 8.40
N GLY A 102 -6.69 -5.37 7.42
CA GLY A 102 -6.72 -6.21 6.24
C GLY A 102 -5.39 -6.24 5.51
N VAL A 103 -5.10 -7.38 4.89
CA VAL A 103 -3.95 -7.59 4.01
C VAL A 103 -4.42 -8.42 2.81
N LEU A 104 -3.95 -8.06 1.62
CA LEU A 104 -4.19 -8.82 0.39
C LEU A 104 -3.78 -10.29 0.57
N GLU A 105 -4.64 -11.20 0.11
CA GLU A 105 -4.52 -12.64 0.39
C GLU A 105 -3.16 -13.24 0.00
N ASN A 106 -2.65 -12.84 -1.16
CA ASN A 106 -1.35 -13.26 -1.69
C ASN A 106 -0.12 -12.75 -0.88
N PHE A 107 -0.32 -11.83 0.05
CA PHE A 107 0.71 -11.30 0.94
C PHE A 107 0.57 -11.73 2.41
N GLN A 108 -0.57 -12.31 2.83
CA GLN A 108 -0.83 -12.64 4.23
C GLN A 108 0.27 -13.48 4.89
N LYS A 109 0.67 -14.61 4.27
CA LYS A 109 1.74 -15.48 4.82
C LYS A 109 3.07 -14.74 4.96
N LYS A 110 3.44 -13.92 3.97
CA LYS A 110 4.71 -13.18 3.95
C LYS A 110 4.76 -12.08 5.01
N VAL A 111 3.62 -11.42 5.26
CA VAL A 111 3.52 -10.39 6.30
C VAL A 111 3.64 -11.01 7.69
N LEU A 112 3.05 -12.18 7.91
CA LEU A 112 3.19 -12.92 9.17
C LEU A 112 4.63 -13.38 9.41
N GLU A 113 5.28 -13.96 8.40
CA GLU A 113 6.69 -14.42 8.46
C GLU A 113 7.70 -13.29 8.75
N LYS A 114 7.35 -12.02 8.51
CA LYS A 114 8.23 -10.89 8.83
C LYS A 114 8.32 -10.57 10.32
N ASN A 115 7.27 -10.91 11.08
CA ASN A 115 7.10 -10.50 12.47
C ASN A 115 7.45 -11.61 13.49
N TYR A 116 7.97 -12.75 13.02
CA TYR A 116 8.50 -13.86 13.82
C TYR A 116 9.96 -14.13 13.43
#